data_AF-A0A9D2NT67-F1
#
_entry.id   AF-A0A9D2NT67-F1
#
_cell.length_a   1.000
_cell.length_b   1.000
_cell.length_c   1.000
_cell.angle_alpha   90.00
_cell.angle_beta   90.00
_cell.angle_gamma   90.00
#
_symmetry.space_group_name_H-M   'P 1'
#
loop_
_entity.id
_entity.type
_entity.pdbx_description
1 polymer ?
#
loop_
_entity_poly.entity_id
_entity_poly.type
_entity_poly.pdbx_seq_one_letter_code
_entity_poly.pdbx_strand_id
1 'polypeptide(L)' 'PERVVYVSCDSATLARDLKVLCGAGYELEKVRPVDMFPMTVHVETVVKLSRKTGDS' A
#
# COMPACT_ATOMS: atom_id res chain seq x y z
N PRO A 1 4.84 -3.24 -13.99
CA PRO A 1 5.87 -3.70 -13.02
C PRO A 1 5.32 -4.87 -12.19
N GLU A 2 6.15 -5.83 -11.81
CA GLU A 2 5.74 -7.00 -11.00
C GLU A 2 5.62 -6.67 -9.51
N ARG A 3 6.32 -5.64 -9.02
CA ARG A 3 6.27 -5.18 -7.64
C ARG A 3 6.10 -3.66 -7.60
N VAL A 4 5.28 -3.18 -6.67
CA VAL A 4 5.05 -1.76 -6.41
C VAL A 4 5.22 -1.53 -4.91
N VAL A 5 5.96 -0.50 -4.53
CA VAL A 5 6.00 0.01 -3.16
C VAL A 5 5.27 1.33 -3.14
N TYR A 6 4.21 1.41 -2.35
CA TYR A 6 3.37 2.58 -2.18
C TYR A 6 3.61 3.15 -0.78
N VAL A 7 3.85 4.46 -0.67
CA VAL A 7 4.01 5.15 0.61
C VAL A 7 2.97 6.28 0.70
N SER A 8 2.22 6.34 1.79
CA SER A 8 1.18 7.36 2.02
C SER A 8 1.15 7.86 3.46
N CYS A 9 0.98 9.16 3.64
CA CYS A 9 0.73 9.81 4.94
C CYS A 9 -0.75 9.84 5.35
N ASP A 10 -1.66 9.51 4.43
CA ASP A 10 -3.11 9.44 4.67
C ASP A 10 -3.63 8.03 4.41
N SER A 11 -4.30 7.46 5.41
CA SER A 11 -4.80 6.09 5.37
C SER A 11 -6.08 5.94 4.55
N ALA A 12 -6.88 7.00 4.41
CA ALA A 12 -8.14 6.97 3.68
C ALA A 12 -7.92 6.97 2.16
N THR A 13 -7.03 7.85 1.67
CA THR A 13 -6.62 7.86 0.25
C THR A 13 -5.89 6.59 -0.12
N LEU A 14 -5.00 6.09 0.76
CA LEU A 14 -4.31 4.82 0.57
C LEU A 14 -5.30 3.67 0.40
N ALA A 15 -6.30 3.53 1.28
CA ALA A 15 -7.29 2.46 1.18
C ALA A 15 -8.08 2.50 -0.14
N ARG A 16 -8.41 3.70 -0.63
CA ARG A 16 -9.08 3.90 -1.93
C ARG A 16 -8.18 3.47 -3.09
N ASP A 17 -6.92 3.86 -3.08
CA ASP A 17 -5.96 3.53 -4.13
C ASP A 17 -5.64 2.04 -4.15
N LEU A 18 -5.48 1.43 -2.98
CA LEU A 18 -5.29 -0.01 -2.86
C LEU A 18 -6.46 -0.79 -3.44
N LYS A 19 -7.70 -0.32 -3.26
CA LYS A 19 -8.88 -0.95 -3.89
C LYS A 19 -8.79 -0.94 -5.41
N VAL A 20 -8.32 0.16 -6.00
CA VAL A 20 -8.13 0.28 -7.46
C VAL A 20 -6.99 -0.62 -7.93
N LEU A 21 -5.86 -0.60 -7.23
CA LEU A 21 -4.69 -1.43 -7.56
C LEU A 21 -5.02 -2.92 -7.46
N CYS A 22 -5.75 -3.33 -6.43
CA CYS A 22 -6.23 -4.70 -6.28
C CYS A 22 -7.17 -5.11 -7.42
N GLY A 23 -8.08 -4.22 -7.84
CA GLY A 23 -8.93 -4.44 -9.00
C GLY A 23 -8.15 -4.56 -10.32
N ALA A 24 -6.98 -3.95 -10.42
CA ALA A 24 -6.08 -4.04 -11.57
C ALA A 24 -5.17 -5.28 -11.57
N GLY A 25 -5.38 -6.23 -10.64
CA GLY A 25 -4.62 -7.48 -10.56
C GLY A 25 -3.34 -7.37 -9.73
N TYR A 26 -3.20 -6.35 -8.88
CA TYR A 26 -2.19 -6.35 -7.83
C TYR A 26 -2.72 -7.02 -6.57
N GLU A 27 -1.83 -7.63 -5.79
CA GLU A 27 -2.11 -8.21 -4.49
C GLU A 27 -1.29 -7.48 -3.44
N LEU A 28 -1.92 -7.23 -2.31
CA LEU A 28 -1.30 -6.59 -1.16
C LEU A 28 -0.51 -7.64 -0.36
N GLU A 29 0.81 -7.59 -0.43
CA GLU A 29 1.67 -8.56 0.26
C GLU A 29 2.01 -8.14 1.69
N LYS A 30 2.27 -6.85 1.92
CA LYS A 30 2.75 -6.36 3.22
C LYS A 30 2.38 -4.91 3.43
N VAL A 31 1.99 -4.59 4.66
CA VAL A 31 1.72 -3.23 5.11
C VAL A 31 2.54 -2.97 6.36
N ARG A 32 3.16 -1.79 6.44
CA ARG A 32 3.87 -1.31 7.62
C ARG A 32 3.58 0.17 7.86
N PRO A 33 2.87 0.51 8.95
CA PRO A 33 2.83 1.88 9.43
C PRO A 33 4.20 2.26 10.01
N VAL A 34 4.60 3.51 9.82
CA VAL A 34 5.83 4.14 10.26
C VAL A 34 5.45 5.45 10.93
N ASP A 35 5.79 5.57 12.21
CA ASP A 35 5.65 6.83 12.93
C ASP A 35 6.87 7.71 12.64
N MET A 36 6.75 8.57 11.62
CA MET A 36 7.77 9.58 11.30
C MET A 36 7.61 10.86 12.12
N PHE A 37 6.46 11.06 12.78
CA PHE A 37 6.13 12.28 13.49
C PHE A 37 5.50 11.96 14.85
N PRO A 38 6.33 11.60 15.85
CA PRO A 38 5.87 11.21 17.17
C PRO A 38 5.03 12.32 17.81
N MET A 39 3.98 11.93 18.54
CA MET A 39 3.02 12.84 19.20
C MET A 39 2.19 13.69 18.22
N THR A 40 2.08 13.29 16.96
CA THR A 40 1.14 13.87 16.00
C THR A 40 0.09 12.84 15.57
N VAL A 41 -0.92 13.30 14.82
CA VAL A 41 -1.92 12.42 14.21
C VAL A 41 -1.45 11.82 12.87
N HIS A 42 -0.28 12.21 12.38
CA HIS A 42 0.24 11.75 11.09
C HIS A 42 0.87 10.37 11.21
N VAL A 43 0.48 9.45 10.32
CA VAL A 43 1.05 8.12 10.23
C VAL A 43 1.42 7.84 8.77
N GLU A 44 2.70 7.64 8.51
CA GLU A 44 3.16 7.16 7.21
C GLU A 44 2.90 5.67 7.09
N THR A 45 2.47 5.20 5.94
CA THR A 45 2.18 3.78 5.70
C THR A 45 2.88 3.32 4.43
N VAL A 46 3.70 2.29 4.57
CA VAL A 46 4.40 1.64 3.46
C VAL A 46 3.68 0.35 3.11
N VAL A 47 3.29 0.21 1.84
CA VAL A 47 2.60 -0.95 1.31
C VAL A 47 3.43 -1.57 0.18
N LYS A 48 3.63 -2.87 0.25
CA LYS A 48 4.20 -3.68 -0.84
C LYS A 48 3.05 -4.38 -1.55
N LEU A 49 2.94 -4.13 -2.86
CA LEU A 49 2.07 -4.85 -3.75
C LEU A 49 2.89 -5.68 -4.75
N SER A 50 2.41 -6.87 -5.08
CA SER A 50 2.91 -7.68 -6.20
C SER A 50 1.81 -7.82 -7.24
N ARG A 51 2.16 -7.91 -8.52
CA ARG A 51 1.18 -8.27 -9.56
C ARG A 51 0.88 -9.75 -9.41
N LYS A 52 -0.40 -10.15 -9.41
CA LYS A 52 -0.78 -11.55 -9.63
C LYS A 52 -0.50 -11.87 -11.09
N THR A 53 0.71 -12.30 -11.36
CA THR A 53 1.03 -13.01 -12.60
C THR A 53 0.34 -14.36 -12.48
N GLY A 54 -0.66 -14.62 -13.33
CA GLY A 54 -1.38 -15.89 -13.34
C GLY A 54 -0.47 -17.02 -13.81
N ASP A 55 0.36 -17.53 -12.90
CA ASP A 55 1.06 -18.79 -13.05
C ASP A 55 0.65 -19.69 -11.86
N SER A 56 -0.12 -20.72 -12.22
CA SER A 56 -0.71 -21.80 -11.39
C SER A 56 -2.07 -21.53 -10.72
#